data_AF-L7F0P0-F1
#
_entry.id   AF-L7F0P0-F1
#
_cell.length_a   1.000
_cell.length_b   1.000
_cell.length_c   1.000
_cell.angle_alpha   90.00
_cell.angle_beta   90.00
_cell.angle_gamma   90.00
#
_symmetry.space_group_name_H-M   'P 1'
#
loop_
_entity.id
_entity.type
_entity.pdbx_description
1 polymer ?
#
loop_
_entity_poly.entity_id
_entity_poly.type
_entity_poly.pdbx_seq_one_letter_code
_entity_poly.pdbx_strand_id
1 'polypeptide(L)'
;MTLLGAFKGNPRNEFGWLNSANRPDPEAVFHRVNLPRVGLDDVPAAATGVMCSVALYLQDGDLITNLTFISAGTAGGTLTNQIAALYNGAGALLAQSADKTNEAWAADTAKTFALATAQRITKSGIYYAALAIAASTVPTLVGSVGAKPFLTGEGNLSQTSGSGIGATAPATIATPAFKRAVPLVIAN
;
A
#
# COMPACT_ATOMS: atom_id res chain seq x y z
N MET A 1 21.98 -13.43 5.39
CA MET A 1 20.59 -13.05 5.77
C MET A 1 20.63 -11.61 6.23
N THR A 2 20.60 -10.67 5.27
CA THR A 2 20.73 -9.23 5.51
C THR A 2 19.34 -8.63 5.68
N LEU A 3 18.96 -8.43 6.94
CA LEU A 3 17.76 -7.70 7.32
C LEU A 3 18.15 -6.22 7.39
N LEU A 4 17.38 -5.41 6.68
CA LEU A 4 17.58 -3.99 6.48
C LEU A 4 17.35 -3.23 7.80
N GLY A 5 18.31 -2.39 8.21
CA GLY A 5 18.08 -1.32 9.20
C GLY A 5 18.01 -1.70 10.70
N ALA A 6 18.49 -2.87 11.14
CA ALA A 6 18.40 -3.27 12.56
C ALA A 6 19.77 -3.47 13.23
N PHE A 7 20.10 -2.65 14.25
CA PHE A 7 21.20 -2.90 15.18
C PHE A 7 20.85 -4.05 16.13
N LYS A 8 21.73 -5.05 16.23
CA LYS A 8 21.50 -6.38 16.84
C LYS A 8 21.25 -6.42 18.36
N GLY A 9 21.23 -5.27 19.04
CA GLY A 9 21.23 -5.20 20.51
C GLY A 9 20.11 -4.37 21.15
N ASN A 10 19.19 -3.80 20.36
CA ASN A 10 18.11 -2.98 20.90
C ASN A 10 16.76 -3.46 20.34
N PRO A 11 15.99 -4.28 21.07
CA PRO A 11 14.63 -4.63 20.70
C PRO A 11 13.72 -3.43 20.96
N ARG A 12 13.89 -2.36 20.18
CA ARG A 12 12.93 -1.27 20.16
C ARG A 12 11.73 -1.72 19.36
N ASN A 13 10.85 -2.42 20.08
CA ASN A 13 9.45 -2.59 19.73
C ASN A 13 8.69 -1.24 19.86
N GLU A 14 9.24 -0.15 19.31
CA GLU A 14 8.68 1.20 19.43
C GLU A 14 7.48 1.43 18.50
N PHE A 15 7.16 0.46 17.63
CA PHE A 15 5.96 0.45 16.79
C PHE A 15 4.98 -0.69 17.09
N GLY A 16 5.31 -1.69 17.90
CA GLY A 16 4.36 -2.77 18.23
C GLY A 16 3.27 -2.38 19.22
N TRP A 17 3.41 -1.27 19.95
CA TRP A 17 2.30 -0.68 20.71
C TRP A 17 1.37 0.18 19.84
N LEU A 18 1.86 0.67 18.69
CA LEU A 18 1.04 1.35 17.67
C LEU A 18 0.36 0.38 16.70
N ASN A 19 0.88 -0.84 16.60
CA ASN A 19 0.29 -1.97 15.90
C ASN A 19 0.01 -3.11 16.88
N SER A 20 -0.61 -2.80 18.02
CA SER A 20 -1.22 -3.79 18.91
C SER A 20 -2.57 -4.23 18.34
N ALA A 21 -2.62 -4.56 17.04
CA ALA A 21 -3.53 -5.61 16.60
C ALA A 21 -2.98 -6.92 17.17
N ASN A 22 -3.13 -7.09 18.50
CA ASN A 22 -3.23 -8.42 19.10
C ASN A 22 -4.12 -9.22 18.16
N ARG A 23 -3.69 -10.44 17.79
CA ARG A 23 -4.48 -11.37 16.96
C ARG A 23 -5.96 -11.15 17.28
N PRO A 24 -6.76 -10.57 16.37
CA PRO A 24 -8.11 -10.16 16.71
C PRO A 24 -8.87 -11.41 17.15
N ASP A 25 -9.86 -11.18 18.01
CA ASP A 25 -10.93 -12.13 18.27
C ASP A 25 -11.27 -12.87 16.96
N PRO A 26 -11.27 -14.21 16.91
CA PRO A 26 -11.58 -14.96 15.69
C PRO A 26 -12.94 -14.61 15.06
N GLU A 27 -13.82 -13.91 15.79
CA GLU A 27 -15.10 -13.41 15.30
C GLU A 27 -15.02 -12.01 14.63
N ALA A 28 -13.91 -11.29 14.77
CA ALA A 28 -13.73 -9.95 14.19
C ALA A 28 -13.02 -10.00 12.84
N VAL A 29 -13.42 -9.11 11.92
CA VAL A 29 -12.75 -8.95 10.62
C VAL A 29 -11.30 -8.50 10.85
N PHE A 30 -10.39 -9.21 10.21
CA PHE A 30 -8.96 -8.94 10.29
C PHE A 30 -8.58 -7.71 9.47
N HIS A 31 -7.79 -6.80 10.06
CA HIS A 31 -7.32 -5.60 9.39
C HIS A 31 -5.83 -5.40 9.68
N ARG A 32 -5.02 -5.22 8.62
CA ARG A 32 -3.62 -4.76 8.74
C ARG A 32 -3.45 -3.38 8.15
N VAL A 33 -2.74 -2.53 8.87
CA VAL A 33 -2.42 -1.17 8.44
C VAL A 33 -0.91 -0.97 8.36
N ASN A 34 -0.45 -0.18 7.39
CA ASN A 34 0.97 0.18 7.26
C ASN A 34 1.37 1.40 8.10
N LEU A 35 0.42 2.25 8.50
CA LEU A 35 0.66 3.48 9.24
C LEU A 35 -0.20 3.55 10.52
N PRO A 36 0.27 4.25 11.58
CA PRO A 36 -0.54 4.54 12.75
C PRO A 36 -1.65 5.54 12.39
N ARG A 37 -2.72 5.57 13.20
CA ARG A 37 -3.87 6.46 12.98
C ARG A 37 -3.62 7.92 13.41
N VAL A 38 -2.40 8.26 13.79
CA VAL A 38 -1.98 9.60 14.26
C VAL A 38 -0.90 10.16 13.34
N GLY A 39 -0.89 11.48 13.13
CA GLY A 39 0.06 12.12 12.21
C GLY A 39 -0.22 11.81 10.74
N LEU A 40 -1.49 11.56 10.40
CA LEU A 40 -1.96 11.42 9.03
C LEU A 40 -2.33 12.79 8.45
N ASP A 41 -2.08 12.96 7.17
CA ASP A 41 -2.24 14.19 6.39
C ASP A 41 -2.63 13.85 4.93
N ASP A 42 -2.92 14.87 4.16
CA ASP A 42 -3.20 14.80 2.73
C ASP A 42 -1.92 14.60 1.94
N VAL A 43 -1.71 13.38 1.43
CA VAL A 43 -0.53 13.05 0.63
C VAL A 43 -0.88 12.79 -0.82
N PRO A 44 -0.04 13.20 -1.79
CA PRO A 44 -0.27 12.85 -3.18
C PRO A 44 -0.17 11.33 -3.35
N ALA A 45 -1.04 10.77 -4.20
CA ALA A 45 -0.85 9.43 -4.77
C ALA A 45 0.32 9.45 -5.79
N ALA A 46 0.28 8.61 -6.81
CA ALA A 46 1.17 8.75 -7.96
C ALA A 46 0.59 9.69 -9.02
N ALA A 47 1.40 10.04 -10.02
CA ALA A 47 0.90 10.70 -11.23
C ALA A 47 -0.09 9.78 -11.97
N THR A 48 -0.90 10.39 -12.83
CA THR A 48 -1.85 9.64 -13.68
C THR A 48 -1.15 8.54 -14.47
N GLY A 49 -1.69 7.32 -14.44
CA GLY A 49 -1.12 6.14 -15.11
C GLY A 49 0.19 5.63 -14.51
N VAL A 50 0.59 6.08 -13.31
CA VAL A 50 1.78 5.61 -12.59
C VAL A 50 1.33 4.83 -11.36
N MET A 51 2.05 3.75 -11.02
CA MET A 51 1.75 2.95 -9.84
C MET A 51 2.46 3.52 -8.62
N CYS A 52 1.71 3.81 -7.56
CA CYS A 52 2.22 4.03 -6.21
C CYS A 52 2.23 2.70 -5.47
N SER A 53 3.36 2.28 -4.90
CA SER A 53 3.42 1.09 -4.04
C SER A 53 3.96 1.46 -2.67
N VAL A 54 3.30 0.95 -1.62
CA VAL A 54 3.62 1.23 -0.22
C VAL A 54 3.95 -0.06 0.50
N ALA A 55 4.98 -0.01 1.34
CA ALA A 55 5.38 -1.14 2.16
C ALA A 55 4.31 -1.44 3.21
N LEU A 56 3.97 -2.72 3.37
CA LEU A 56 3.02 -3.24 4.33
C LEU A 56 3.59 -4.52 4.94
N TYR A 57 3.57 -4.64 6.26
CA TYR A 57 4.04 -5.84 6.94
C TYR A 57 2.90 -6.84 7.14
N LEU A 58 3.02 -8.02 6.51
CA LEU A 58 2.07 -9.13 6.63
C LEU A 58 2.72 -10.28 7.43
N GLN A 59 1.91 -11.07 8.13
CA GLN A 59 2.37 -12.27 8.83
C GLN A 59 1.95 -13.52 8.07
N ASP A 60 2.70 -14.59 8.28
CA ASP A 60 2.30 -15.93 7.87
C ASP A 60 0.90 -16.27 8.40
N GLY A 61 0.07 -16.85 7.52
CA GLY A 61 -1.31 -17.24 7.80
C GLY A 61 -2.37 -16.20 7.46
N ASP A 62 -2.03 -14.94 7.23
CA ASP A 62 -3.02 -13.93 6.83
C ASP A 62 -3.68 -14.30 5.50
N LEU A 63 -4.98 -14.06 5.40
CA LEU A 63 -5.71 -14.16 4.14
C LEU A 63 -6.08 -12.75 3.69
N ILE A 64 -5.46 -12.26 2.61
CA ILE A 64 -5.73 -10.94 2.05
C ILE A 64 -6.70 -11.09 0.88
N THR A 65 -7.90 -10.57 1.05
CA THR A 65 -8.99 -10.55 0.07
C THR A 65 -9.16 -9.16 -0.56
N ASN A 66 -8.74 -8.10 0.11
CA ASN A 66 -8.93 -6.74 -0.36
C ASN A 66 -7.89 -5.75 0.15
N LEU A 67 -7.76 -4.63 -0.56
CA LEU A 67 -6.93 -3.49 -0.21
C LEU A 67 -7.81 -2.24 -0.18
N THR A 68 -7.77 -1.50 0.92
CA THR A 68 -8.52 -0.25 1.09
C THR A 68 -7.56 0.92 1.17
N PHE A 69 -7.86 1.94 0.37
CA PHE A 69 -7.22 3.25 0.39
C PHE A 69 -8.27 4.30 0.73
N ILE A 70 -7.87 5.41 1.33
CA ILE A 70 -8.78 6.48 1.72
C ILE A 70 -8.36 7.73 0.97
N SER A 71 -9.26 8.30 0.17
CA SER A 71 -9.04 9.63 -0.40
C SER A 71 -9.05 10.68 0.70
N ALA A 72 -8.21 11.69 0.56
CA ALA A 72 -8.20 12.84 1.46
C ALA A 72 -8.95 14.02 0.82
N GLY A 73 -8.52 15.25 1.04
CA GLY A 73 -9.26 16.46 0.64
C GLY A 73 -9.45 16.66 -0.87
N THR A 74 -8.73 15.95 -1.74
CA THR A 74 -8.91 16.02 -3.21
C THR A 74 -9.56 14.75 -3.75
N ALA A 75 -10.76 14.92 -4.32
CA ALA A 75 -11.49 13.86 -5.03
C ALA A 75 -10.85 13.51 -6.39
N GLY A 76 -11.14 12.31 -6.89
CA GLY A 76 -10.74 11.90 -8.24
C GLY A 76 -11.61 12.55 -9.32
N GLY A 77 -10.99 13.17 -10.32
CA GLY A 77 -11.63 13.80 -11.46
C GLY A 77 -11.44 13.00 -12.74
N THR A 78 -12.53 12.75 -13.49
CA THR A 78 -12.52 12.03 -14.77
C THR A 78 -11.67 10.74 -14.71
N LEU A 79 -11.98 9.87 -13.74
CA LEU A 79 -11.29 8.59 -13.56
C LEU A 79 -11.55 7.69 -14.77
N THR A 80 -10.51 7.13 -15.35
CA THR A 80 -10.59 6.19 -16.48
C THR A 80 -10.10 4.79 -16.11
N ASN A 81 -9.21 4.70 -15.13
CA ASN A 81 -8.69 3.43 -14.60
C ASN A 81 -8.37 3.58 -13.11
N GLN A 82 -8.69 2.56 -12.33
CA GLN A 82 -8.42 2.46 -10.90
C GLN A 82 -8.19 0.99 -10.53
N ILE A 83 -6.95 0.61 -10.25
CA ILE A 83 -6.59 -0.75 -9.83
C ILE A 83 -5.74 -0.73 -8.56
N ALA A 84 -5.92 -1.76 -7.73
CA ALA A 84 -5.01 -2.07 -6.63
C ALA A 84 -4.35 -3.44 -6.84
N ALA A 85 -3.13 -3.60 -6.35
CA ALA A 85 -2.39 -4.85 -6.47
C ALA A 85 -1.54 -5.15 -5.24
N LEU A 86 -1.35 -6.42 -4.94
CA LEU A 86 -0.48 -6.91 -3.90
C LEU A 86 0.75 -7.57 -4.53
N TYR A 87 1.93 -7.15 -4.09
CA TYR A 87 3.22 -7.69 -4.50
C TYR A 87 3.98 -8.24 -3.29
N ASN A 88 4.84 -9.23 -3.53
CA ASN A 88 5.78 -9.70 -2.51
C ASN A 88 6.93 -8.71 -2.28
N GLY A 89 7.76 -8.96 -1.27
CA GLY A 89 8.92 -8.10 -0.96
C GLY A 89 10.00 -8.02 -2.04
N ALA A 90 9.98 -8.92 -3.04
CA ALA A 90 10.84 -8.83 -4.24
C ALA A 90 10.19 -8.02 -5.38
N GLY A 91 8.97 -7.52 -5.18
CA GLY A 91 8.23 -6.76 -6.17
C GLY A 91 7.52 -7.60 -7.23
N ALA A 92 7.34 -8.91 -7.03
CA ALA A 92 6.57 -9.77 -7.95
C ALA A 92 5.07 -9.76 -7.60
N LEU A 93 4.22 -9.67 -8.62
CA LEU A 93 2.76 -9.59 -8.46
C LEU A 93 2.19 -10.87 -7.87
N LEU A 94 1.36 -10.75 -6.84
CA LEU A 94 0.65 -11.86 -6.21
C LEU A 94 -0.83 -11.86 -6.59
N ALA A 95 -1.46 -10.69 -6.53
CA ALA A 95 -2.84 -10.49 -6.92
C ALA A 95 -3.11 -9.04 -7.30
N GLN A 96 -4.18 -8.84 -8.05
CA GLN A 96 -4.72 -7.52 -8.34
C GLN A 96 -6.24 -7.51 -8.23
N SER A 97 -6.81 -6.33 -8.10
CA SER A 97 -8.26 -6.12 -8.23
C SER A 97 -8.69 -6.13 -9.70
N ALA A 98 -10.00 -6.19 -9.91
CA ALA A 98 -10.57 -5.70 -11.16
C ALA A 98 -10.37 -4.17 -11.27
N ASP A 99 -10.38 -3.66 -12.49
CA ASP A 99 -10.39 -2.22 -12.75
C ASP A 99 -11.76 -1.63 -12.38
N LYS A 100 -11.76 -0.62 -11.52
CA LYS A 100 -12.97 0.13 -11.16
C LYS A 100 -13.34 1.22 -12.18
N THR A 101 -12.54 1.41 -13.22
CA THR A 101 -12.82 2.28 -14.36
C THR A 101 -13.18 3.71 -13.92
N ASN A 102 -14.40 4.15 -14.21
CA ASN A 102 -14.94 5.48 -13.94
C ASN A 102 -15.74 5.58 -12.64
N GLU A 103 -15.69 4.57 -11.76
CA GLU A 103 -16.35 4.62 -10.46
C GLU A 103 -15.86 5.83 -9.66
N ALA A 104 -16.78 6.72 -9.28
CA ALA A 104 -16.46 7.95 -8.58
C ALA A 104 -15.68 7.71 -7.28
N TRP A 105 -14.71 8.58 -6.99
CA TRP A 105 -14.00 8.58 -5.72
C TRP A 105 -14.05 10.00 -5.13
N ALA A 106 -15.04 10.23 -4.27
CA ALA A 106 -15.20 11.48 -3.55
C ALA A 106 -14.03 11.72 -2.58
N ALA A 107 -13.88 12.96 -2.10
CA ALA A 107 -12.95 13.27 -1.01
C ALA A 107 -13.34 12.53 0.28
N ASP A 108 -12.37 12.34 1.18
CA ASP A 108 -12.58 11.76 2.52
C ASP A 108 -13.30 10.40 2.53
N THR A 109 -13.10 9.60 1.48
CA THR A 109 -13.86 8.38 1.24
C THR A 109 -12.93 7.18 1.13
N ALA A 110 -13.21 6.16 1.94
CA ALA A 110 -12.56 4.86 1.81
C ALA A 110 -13.04 4.16 0.53
N LYS A 111 -12.09 3.71 -0.31
CA LYS A 111 -12.35 2.86 -1.45
C LYS A 111 -11.64 1.52 -1.28
N THR A 112 -12.44 0.47 -1.28
CA THR A 112 -11.97 -0.92 -1.16
C THR A 112 -11.89 -1.57 -2.53
N PHE A 113 -10.75 -2.17 -2.81
CA PHE A 113 -10.44 -2.91 -4.01
C PHE A 113 -10.37 -4.40 -3.66
N ALA A 114 -11.39 -5.16 -4.06
CA ALA A 114 -11.40 -6.61 -3.90
C ALA A 114 -10.37 -7.24 -4.86
N LEU A 115 -9.48 -8.06 -4.33
CA LEU A 115 -8.53 -8.83 -5.13
C LEU A 115 -9.27 -9.94 -5.87
N ALA A 116 -8.97 -10.13 -7.15
CA ALA A 116 -9.57 -11.19 -7.96
C ALA A 116 -9.25 -12.60 -7.42
N THR A 117 -8.13 -12.73 -6.69
CA THR A 117 -7.75 -13.97 -6.01
C THR A 117 -7.24 -13.62 -4.62
N ALA A 118 -7.90 -14.17 -3.59
CA ALA A 118 -7.46 -14.02 -2.21
C ALA A 118 -6.04 -14.60 -2.02
N GLN A 119 -5.18 -13.87 -1.33
CA GLN A 119 -3.78 -14.23 -1.14
C GLN A 119 -3.54 -14.68 0.29
N ARG A 120 -3.22 -15.97 0.47
CA ARG A 120 -2.72 -16.47 1.75
C ARG A 120 -1.23 -16.20 1.86
N ILE A 121 -0.85 -15.45 2.89
CA ILE A 121 0.55 -15.14 3.18
C ILE A 121 1.20 -16.37 3.80
N THR A 122 2.31 -16.82 3.23
CA THR A 122 3.05 -18.03 3.63
C THR A 122 4.35 -17.73 4.37
N LYS A 123 4.71 -16.44 4.48
CA LYS A 123 5.91 -15.99 5.16
C LYS A 123 5.71 -14.57 5.63
N SER A 124 5.93 -14.35 6.92
CA SER A 124 5.92 -12.99 7.48
C SER A 124 7.02 -12.13 6.86
N GLY A 125 6.69 -10.87 6.56
CA GLY A 125 7.64 -9.93 5.99
C GLY A 125 6.98 -8.71 5.36
N ILE A 126 7.79 -7.97 4.60
CA ILE A 126 7.34 -6.81 3.83
C ILE A 126 6.76 -7.26 2.51
N TYR A 127 5.57 -6.76 2.23
CA TYR A 127 4.84 -6.83 0.97
C TYR A 127 4.58 -5.41 0.50
N TYR A 128 4.16 -5.26 -0.75
CA TYR A 128 3.79 -3.96 -1.30
C TYR A 128 2.34 -3.96 -1.74
N ALA A 129 1.55 -3.08 -1.14
CA ALA A 129 0.23 -2.75 -1.65
C ALA A 129 0.39 -1.59 -2.64
N ALA A 130 -0.16 -1.75 -3.82
CA ALA A 130 -0.01 -0.81 -4.92
C ALA A 130 -1.36 -0.28 -5.39
N LEU A 131 -1.34 0.94 -5.88
CA LEU A 131 -2.48 1.66 -6.44
C LEU A 131 -2.02 2.34 -7.73
N ALA A 132 -2.73 2.12 -8.82
CA ALA A 132 -2.57 2.86 -10.06
C ALA A 132 -3.91 3.48 -10.45
N ILE A 133 -3.88 4.76 -10.80
CA ILE A 133 -5.05 5.53 -11.18
C ILE A 133 -4.70 6.32 -12.45
N ALA A 134 -5.54 6.21 -13.48
CA ALA A 134 -5.54 7.13 -14.60
C ALA A 134 -6.77 8.05 -14.49
N ALA A 135 -6.51 9.36 -14.52
CA ALA A 135 -7.50 10.40 -14.27
C ALA A 135 -7.02 11.75 -14.82
N SER A 136 -7.94 12.71 -14.95
CA SER A 136 -7.58 14.13 -15.12
C SER A 136 -7.09 14.74 -13.80
N THR A 137 -7.71 14.33 -12.69
CA THR A 137 -7.29 14.65 -11.32
C THR A 137 -7.19 13.35 -10.54
N VAL A 138 -5.97 12.99 -10.12
CA VAL A 138 -5.76 11.84 -9.22
C VAL A 138 -6.09 12.28 -7.79
N PRO A 139 -6.87 11.50 -7.01
CA PRO A 139 -7.20 11.88 -5.64
C PRO A 139 -5.95 11.96 -4.76
N THR A 140 -5.96 12.88 -3.79
CA THR A 140 -5.03 12.79 -2.66
C THR A 140 -5.46 11.63 -1.76
N LEU A 141 -4.51 11.07 -1.03
CA LEU A 141 -4.75 9.95 -0.13
C LEU A 141 -4.43 10.36 1.29
N VAL A 142 -5.15 9.78 2.25
CA VAL A 142 -4.75 9.85 3.66
C VAL A 142 -3.42 9.11 3.80
N GLY A 143 -2.42 9.72 4.41
CA GLY A 143 -1.12 9.12 4.58
C GLY A 143 -0.18 9.97 5.42
N SER A 144 1.12 9.74 5.32
CA SER A 144 2.13 10.52 6.04
C SER A 144 3.38 10.77 5.20
N VAL A 145 4.30 11.57 5.75
CA VAL A 145 5.60 11.82 5.14
C VAL A 145 6.60 10.80 5.67
N GLY A 146 7.15 9.98 4.78
CA GLY A 146 8.19 9.00 5.07
C GLY A 146 9.59 9.55 4.79
N ALA A 147 10.55 9.15 5.62
CA ALA A 147 11.97 9.41 5.34
C ALA A 147 12.46 8.55 4.16
N LYS A 148 13.46 9.06 3.45
CA LYS A 148 14.23 8.24 2.50
C LYS A 148 15.02 7.16 3.25
N PRO A 149 15.32 6.03 2.61
CA PRO A 149 16.35 5.11 3.10
C PRO A 149 17.62 5.87 3.49
N PHE A 150 18.09 5.70 4.72
CA PHE A 150 19.26 6.39 5.25
C PHE A 150 20.43 5.43 5.50
N LEU A 151 20.17 4.12 5.57
CA LEU A 151 21.21 3.08 5.59
C LEU A 151 21.23 2.27 4.30
N THR A 152 22.41 1.75 3.98
CA THR A 152 22.58 0.85 2.84
C THR A 152 21.75 -0.42 3.05
N GLY A 153 20.98 -0.76 2.01
CA GLY A 153 20.07 -1.90 2.01
C GLY A 153 18.63 -1.54 2.36
N GLU A 154 18.35 -0.43 3.05
CA GLU A 154 16.97 -0.06 3.39
C GLU A 154 16.07 0.09 2.15
N GLY A 155 14.88 -0.51 2.22
CA GLY A 155 13.86 -0.43 1.18
C GLY A 155 13.02 0.84 1.33
N ASN A 156 12.43 1.28 0.22
CA ASN A 156 11.50 2.42 0.24
C ASN A 156 10.22 2.05 1.01
N LEU A 157 9.76 2.95 1.89
CA LEU A 157 8.42 2.85 2.50
C LEU A 157 7.31 3.11 1.49
N SER A 158 7.58 3.96 0.50
CA SER A 158 6.69 4.28 -0.60
C SER A 158 7.53 4.57 -1.84
N GLN A 159 7.03 4.13 -2.99
CA GLN A 159 7.74 4.24 -4.25
C GLN A 159 6.78 4.32 -5.44
N THR A 160 7.24 4.91 -6.53
CA THR A 160 6.53 4.94 -7.81
C THR A 160 7.20 4.05 -8.84
N SER A 161 6.43 3.52 -9.78
CA SER A 161 6.94 2.71 -10.89
C SER A 161 5.98 2.70 -12.07
N GLY A 162 6.52 2.41 -13.25
CA GLY A 162 5.77 2.30 -14.50
C GLY A 162 5.25 3.64 -15.05
N SER A 163 4.57 3.55 -16.18
CA SER A 163 3.92 4.65 -16.88
C SER A 163 2.83 4.09 -17.80
N GLY A 164 1.73 4.82 -17.98
CA GLY A 164 0.62 4.40 -18.83
C GLY A 164 -0.08 3.11 -18.36
N ILE A 165 -0.08 2.84 -17.05
CA ILE A 165 -0.72 1.65 -16.49
C ILE A 165 -2.23 1.77 -16.66
N GLY A 166 -2.83 0.78 -17.34
CA GLY A 166 -4.26 0.62 -17.52
C GLY A 166 -4.83 -0.47 -16.59
N ALA A 167 -5.75 -1.29 -17.09
CA ALA A 167 -6.50 -2.27 -16.30
C ALA A 167 -5.67 -3.45 -15.72
N THR A 168 -4.37 -3.52 -16.01
CA THR A 168 -3.51 -4.64 -15.60
C THR A 168 -2.26 -4.11 -14.93
N ALA A 169 -2.02 -4.60 -13.72
CA ALA A 169 -0.83 -4.27 -12.97
C ALA A 169 0.40 -4.96 -13.61
N PRO A 170 1.57 -4.31 -13.64
CA PRO A 170 2.79 -4.95 -14.10
C PRO A 170 3.10 -6.24 -13.32
N ALA A 171 3.64 -7.27 -13.98
CA ALA A 171 4.02 -8.52 -13.31
C ALA A 171 5.13 -8.31 -12.25
N THR A 172 5.90 -7.23 -12.39
CA THR A 172 6.98 -6.86 -11.46
C THR A 172 7.07 -5.35 -11.30
N ILE A 173 7.35 -4.89 -10.08
CA ILE A 173 7.70 -3.49 -9.79
C ILE A 173 9.11 -3.22 -10.34
N ALA A 174 9.17 -2.82 -11.61
CA ALA A 174 10.43 -2.46 -12.26
C ALA A 174 10.82 -1.00 -11.93
N THR A 175 12.12 -0.77 -11.72
CA THR A 175 12.72 0.56 -11.52
C THR A 175 11.98 1.44 -10.49
N PRO A 176 11.78 0.96 -9.24
CA PRO A 176 11.08 1.74 -8.23
C PRO A 176 11.84 3.02 -7.90
N ALA A 177 11.16 4.16 -7.95
CA ALA A 177 11.68 5.45 -7.52
C ALA A 177 11.12 5.81 -6.14
N PHE A 178 11.98 6.30 -5.24
CA PHE A 178 11.56 6.72 -3.91
C PHE A 178 10.47 7.80 -3.98
N LYS A 179 9.42 7.64 -3.16
CA LYS A 179 8.36 8.62 -2.97
C LYS A 179 8.25 8.96 -1.49
N ARG A 180 8.37 10.25 -1.19
CA ARG A 180 8.29 10.76 0.19
C ARG A 180 6.91 10.57 0.82
N ALA A 181 5.86 10.75 0.04
CA ALA A 181 4.48 10.54 0.49
C ALA A 181 4.16 9.05 0.64
N VAL A 182 3.76 8.61 1.83
CA VAL A 182 3.39 7.23 2.15
C VAL A 182 1.87 7.17 2.41
N PRO A 183 1.06 6.74 1.43
CA PRO A 183 -0.36 6.48 1.65
C PRO A 183 -0.62 5.44 2.74
N LEU A 184 -1.68 5.64 3.52
CA LEU A 184 -2.25 4.62 4.38
C LEU A 184 -2.94 3.57 3.51
N VAL A 185 -2.67 2.30 3.81
CA VAL A 185 -3.38 1.16 3.24
C VAL A 185 -3.86 0.24 4.36
N ILE A 186 -5.05 -0.32 4.16
CA ILE A 186 -5.64 -1.34 5.02
C ILE A 186 -5.80 -2.61 4.19
N ALA A 187 -5.23 -3.73 4.65
CA ALA A 187 -5.37 -5.04 4.01
C ALA A 187 -6.21 -5.98 4.88
N ASN A 188 -7.22 -6.60 4.27
CA ASN A 188 -8.20 -7.49 4.90
C ASN A 188 -8.44 -8.71 4.02
#